data_AF-A0A945ZC34-F1
#
_entry.id   AF-A0A945ZC34-F1
#
_cell.length_a   1.000
_cell.length_b   1.000
_cell.length_c   1.000
_cell.angle_alpha   90.00
_cell.angle_beta   90.00
_cell.angle_gamma   90.00
#
_symmetry.space_group_name_H-M   'P 1'
#
loop_
_entity.id
_entity.type
_entity.pdbx_description
1 polymer ?
#
loop_
_entity_poly.entity_id
_entity_poly.type
_entity_poly.pdbx_seq_one_letter_code
_entity_poly.pdbx_strand_id
1 'polypeptide(L)'
;MSEVDETLKKEIVRLYGFMTQLKTELAGIRQSHSVEDRFQSMAEELEAIVGATEGATNTILGAAERIDNAVTRIDELGSTDKVMFDQTEKIKTAIGNIFEASSFQDITGQRISKVMKSVTAIDDHVGRMVHLWGAEQVASVDIGDDKRTDDEKLLNGPQVEGDGISQDEIDKLFG
;
A
#
# COMPACT_ATOMS: atom_id res chain seq x y z
N MET A 1 -42.60 5.82 -10.80
CA MET A 1 -41.46 5.50 -9.91
C MET A 1 -41.72 6.15 -8.57
N SER A 2 -41.52 5.44 -7.46
CA SER A 2 -41.75 6.02 -6.12
C SER A 2 -40.63 7.00 -5.77
N GLU A 3 -40.90 7.96 -4.90
CA GLU A 3 -39.92 8.94 -4.39
C GLU A 3 -38.67 8.28 -3.76
N VAL A 4 -38.84 7.05 -3.25
CA VAL A 4 -37.77 6.21 -2.70
C VAL A 4 -36.81 5.73 -3.81
N ASP A 5 -37.32 5.42 -5.00
CA ASP A 5 -36.54 4.92 -6.13
C ASP A 5 -35.61 6.01 -6.70
N GLU A 6 -36.12 7.24 -6.79
CA GLU A 6 -35.33 8.42 -7.17
C GLU A 6 -34.25 8.78 -6.13
N THR A 7 -34.56 8.61 -4.85
CA THR A 7 -33.60 8.86 -3.76
C THR A 7 -32.48 7.81 -3.76
N LEU A 8 -32.83 6.53 -3.92
CA LEU A 8 -31.87 5.43 -3.99
C LEU A 8 -30.95 5.58 -5.20
N LYS A 9 -31.52 5.96 -6.35
CA LYS A 9 -30.76 6.24 -7.56
C LYS A 9 -29.72 7.32 -7.33
N LYS A 10 -30.11 8.46 -6.74
CA LYS A 10 -29.18 9.56 -6.43
C LYS A 10 -28.04 9.13 -5.50
N GLU A 11 -28.32 8.33 -4.48
CA GLU A 11 -27.27 7.86 -3.56
C GLU A 11 -26.25 6.92 -4.21
N ILE A 12 -26.70 6.04 -5.09
CA ILE A 12 -25.78 5.11 -5.77
C ILE A 12 -24.92 5.83 -6.81
N VAL A 13 -25.47 6.82 -7.51
CA VAL A 13 -24.67 7.63 -8.43
C VAL A 13 -23.66 8.49 -7.64
N ARG A 14 -24.04 9.03 -6.47
CA ARG A 14 -23.07 9.66 -5.54
C ARG A 14 -21.97 8.71 -5.09
N LEU A 15 -22.33 7.49 -4.68
CA LEU A 15 -21.38 6.48 -4.24
C LEU A 15 -20.40 6.09 -5.37
N TYR A 16 -20.90 5.94 -6.59
CA TYR A 16 -20.07 5.69 -7.77
C TYR A 16 -19.10 6.84 -8.04
N GLY A 17 -19.57 8.09 -7.96
CA GLY A 17 -18.73 9.26 -8.12
C GLY A 17 -17.63 9.33 -7.05
N PHE A 18 -18.00 9.12 -5.79
CA PHE A 18 -17.05 9.06 -4.68
C PHE A 18 -16.00 7.95 -4.86
N MET A 19 -16.41 6.75 -5.29
CA MET A 19 -15.46 5.68 -5.59
C MET A 19 -14.53 6.05 -6.75
N THR A 20 -15.03 6.73 -7.78
CA THR A 20 -14.20 7.20 -8.90
C THR A 20 -13.17 8.25 -8.45
N GLN A 21 -13.53 9.12 -7.51
CA GLN A 21 -12.59 10.06 -6.90
C GLN A 21 -11.50 9.35 -6.09
N LEU A 22 -11.91 8.45 -5.18
CA LEU A 22 -10.98 7.64 -4.40
C LEU A 22 -10.02 6.88 -5.31
N LYS A 23 -10.50 6.38 -6.45
CA LYS A 23 -9.63 5.74 -7.44
C LYS A 23 -8.59 6.65 -8.04
N THR A 24 -8.97 7.91 -8.27
CA THR A 24 -8.08 8.92 -8.84
C THR A 24 -7.02 9.36 -7.82
N GLU A 25 -7.40 9.43 -6.55
CA GLU A 25 -6.47 9.75 -5.45
C GLU A 25 -5.49 8.60 -5.18
N LEU A 26 -5.95 7.35 -5.25
CA LEU A 26 -5.15 6.14 -4.98
C LEU A 26 -4.33 5.62 -6.17
N ALA A 27 -4.55 6.10 -7.39
CA ALA A 27 -3.79 5.68 -8.59
C ALA A 27 -2.63 6.65 -8.92
N GLY A 28 -2.11 7.36 -7.89
CA GLY A 28 -0.89 8.16 -7.94
C GLY A 28 -0.61 8.86 -9.28
N ILE A 29 -1.43 9.84 -9.67
CA ILE A 29 -1.26 10.67 -10.90
C ILE A 29 -0.67 9.90 -12.11
N ARG A 30 -1.09 8.65 -12.35
CA ARG A 30 -0.85 8.03 -13.66
C ARG A 30 -1.94 8.53 -14.59
N GLN A 31 -1.54 9.09 -15.74
CA GLN A 31 -2.46 9.47 -16.82
C GLN A 31 -3.14 8.22 -17.37
N SER A 32 -4.15 7.76 -16.67
CA SER A 32 -4.96 6.60 -17.05
C SER A 32 -6.21 7.08 -17.76
N HIS A 33 -6.37 6.60 -19.01
CA HIS A 33 -7.38 7.05 -19.96
C HIS A 33 -8.79 6.47 -19.70
N SER A 34 -8.95 5.53 -18.75
CA SER A 34 -10.26 4.94 -18.39
C SER A 34 -10.42 4.69 -16.87
N VAL A 35 -11.67 4.55 -16.40
CA VAL A 35 -11.97 4.30 -14.97
C VAL A 35 -11.64 2.86 -14.55
N GLU A 36 -11.69 1.90 -15.47
CA GLU A 36 -11.26 0.51 -15.24
C GLU A 36 -9.73 0.41 -15.08
N ASP A 37 -8.98 1.10 -15.93
CA ASP A 37 -7.51 1.15 -15.83
C ASP A 37 -7.03 1.77 -14.50
N ARG A 38 -7.80 2.69 -13.91
CA ARG A 38 -7.49 3.28 -12.60
C ARG A 38 -7.61 2.28 -11.46
N PHE A 39 -8.60 1.39 -11.50
CA PHE A 39 -8.78 0.42 -10.43
C PHE A 39 -7.68 -0.65 -10.45
N GLN A 40 -7.33 -1.09 -11.66
CA GLN A 40 -6.19 -1.97 -11.87
C GLN A 40 -4.90 -1.31 -11.34
N SER A 41 -4.67 -0.04 -11.66
CA SER A 41 -3.53 0.75 -11.14
C SER A 41 -3.50 0.85 -9.60
N MET A 42 -4.65 1.02 -8.94
CA MET A 42 -4.69 1.04 -7.47
C MET A 42 -4.39 -0.31 -6.83
N ALA A 43 -4.93 -1.39 -7.41
CA ALA A 43 -4.66 -2.74 -6.94
C ALA A 43 -3.16 -3.04 -7.07
N GLU A 44 -2.56 -2.63 -8.19
CA GLU A 44 -1.11 -2.69 -8.43
C GLU A 44 -0.31 -1.84 -7.43
N GLU A 45 -0.72 -0.60 -7.13
CA GLU A 45 -0.05 0.25 -6.14
C GLU A 45 -0.12 -0.33 -4.72
N LEU A 46 -1.27 -0.88 -4.32
CA LEU A 46 -1.40 -1.50 -3.00
C LEU A 46 -0.67 -2.84 -2.91
N GLU A 47 -0.62 -3.61 -4.00
CA GLU A 47 0.23 -4.80 -4.08
C GLU A 47 1.72 -4.43 -4.03
N ALA A 48 2.12 -3.33 -4.68
CA ALA A 48 3.47 -2.78 -4.58
C ALA A 48 3.80 -2.33 -3.17
N ILE A 49 2.88 -1.71 -2.43
CA ILE A 49 3.04 -1.37 -1.01
C ILE A 49 3.25 -2.65 -0.18
N VAL A 50 2.39 -3.66 -0.35
CA VAL A 50 2.54 -4.94 0.35
C VAL A 50 3.91 -5.54 0.06
N GLY A 51 4.30 -5.66 -1.21
CA GLY A 51 5.59 -6.18 -1.62
C GLY A 51 6.79 -5.38 -1.08
N ALA A 52 6.72 -4.05 -1.10
CA ALA A 52 7.77 -3.19 -0.54
C ALA A 52 7.90 -3.39 0.98
N THR A 53 6.77 -3.53 1.70
CA THR A 53 6.80 -3.80 3.15
C THR A 53 7.32 -5.20 3.47
N GLU A 54 7.02 -6.22 2.64
CA GLU A 54 7.58 -7.56 2.75
C GLU A 54 9.10 -7.55 2.50
N GLY A 55 9.55 -6.85 1.45
CA GLY A 55 10.97 -6.71 1.14
C GLY A 55 11.76 -6.00 2.24
N ALA A 56 11.21 -4.92 2.80
CA ALA A 56 11.79 -4.23 3.94
C ALA A 56 11.87 -5.15 5.18
N THR A 57 10.82 -5.93 5.44
CA THR A 57 10.76 -6.87 6.57
C THR A 57 11.80 -7.99 6.41
N ASN A 58 11.92 -8.58 5.23
CA ASN A 58 12.96 -9.57 4.91
C ASN A 58 14.37 -9.00 5.10
N THR A 59 14.59 -7.74 4.75
CA THR A 59 15.87 -7.05 4.96
C THR A 59 16.18 -6.90 6.46
N ILE A 60 15.19 -6.51 7.27
CA ILE A 60 15.31 -6.38 8.73
C ILE A 60 15.60 -7.74 9.37
N LEU A 61 14.85 -8.78 8.99
CA LEU A 61 15.04 -10.14 9.49
C LEU A 61 16.42 -10.67 9.14
N GLY A 62 16.87 -10.50 7.89
CA GLY A 62 18.21 -10.90 7.47
C GLY A 62 19.33 -10.12 8.16
N ALA A 63 19.09 -8.88 8.60
CA ALA A 63 20.03 -8.14 9.44
C ALA A 63 20.05 -8.70 10.87
N ALA A 64 18.89 -9.01 11.44
CA ALA A 64 18.77 -9.63 12.76
C ALA A 64 19.48 -10.99 12.83
N GLU A 65 19.32 -11.84 11.81
CA GLU A 65 20.05 -13.12 11.68
C GLU A 65 21.58 -12.94 11.66
N ARG A 66 22.07 -11.93 10.94
CA ARG A 66 23.52 -11.64 10.89
C ARG A 66 24.06 -11.21 12.26
N ILE A 67 23.28 -10.41 13.00
CA ILE A 67 23.65 -10.01 14.36
C ILE A 67 23.63 -11.22 15.29
N ASP A 68 22.62 -12.10 15.18
CA ASP A 68 22.50 -13.30 16.01
C ASP A 68 23.69 -14.26 15.82
N ASN A 69 24.08 -14.48 14.57
CA ASN A 69 25.26 -15.27 14.23
C ASN A 69 26.55 -14.66 14.80
N ALA A 70 26.70 -13.33 14.73
CA ALA A 70 27.86 -12.64 15.29
C ALA A 70 27.91 -12.76 16.83
N VAL A 71 26.77 -12.63 17.50
CA VAL A 71 26.68 -12.79 18.96
C VAL A 71 26.96 -14.24 19.38
N THR A 72 26.40 -15.22 18.67
CA THR A 72 26.67 -16.64 18.90
C THR A 72 28.17 -16.93 18.76
N ARG A 73 28.83 -16.34 17.75
CA ARG A 73 30.28 -16.46 17.57
C ARG A 73 31.06 -15.87 18.73
N ILE A 74 30.61 -14.77 19.32
CA ILE A 74 31.24 -14.16 20.51
C ILE A 74 31.12 -15.10 21.71
N ASP A 75 29.97 -15.75 21.91
CA ASP A 75 29.79 -16.71 22.99
C ASP A 75 30.66 -17.97 22.80
N GLU A 76 30.81 -18.46 21.56
CA GLU A 76 31.70 -19.58 21.22
C GLU A 76 33.16 -19.32 21.56
N LEU A 77 33.61 -18.06 21.56
CA LEU A 77 34.98 -17.68 21.96
C LEU A 77 35.23 -17.87 23.46
N GLY A 78 34.20 -18.19 24.25
CA GLY A 78 34.34 -18.70 25.63
C GLY A 78 34.82 -17.65 26.63
N SER A 79 34.37 -16.40 26.51
CA SER A 79 34.73 -15.35 27.47
C SER A 79 34.19 -15.68 28.87
N THR A 80 35.04 -15.57 29.90
CA THR A 80 34.63 -15.69 31.32
C THR A 80 34.14 -14.36 31.91
N ASP A 81 34.09 -13.30 31.10
CA ASP A 81 33.63 -11.98 31.54
C ASP A 81 32.10 -11.96 31.65
N LYS A 82 31.61 -11.86 32.90
CA LYS A 82 30.19 -11.78 33.22
C LYS A 82 29.51 -10.59 32.52
N VAL A 83 30.20 -9.47 32.36
CA VAL A 83 29.62 -8.29 31.69
C VAL A 83 29.38 -8.60 30.22
N MET A 84 30.32 -9.27 29.55
CA MET A 84 30.13 -9.66 28.14
C MET A 84 28.96 -10.62 27.97
N PHE A 85 28.86 -11.63 28.83
CA PHE A 85 27.74 -12.58 28.83
C PHE A 85 26.38 -11.88 29.03
N ASP A 86 26.29 -10.96 30.01
CA ASP A 86 25.06 -10.21 30.26
C ASP A 86 24.69 -9.30 29.07
N GLN A 87 25.64 -8.87 28.24
CA GLN A 87 25.36 -8.09 27.03
C GLN A 87 24.95 -8.97 25.85
N THR A 88 25.60 -10.11 25.62
CA THR A 88 25.23 -11.02 24.52
C THR A 88 23.82 -11.55 24.68
N GLU A 89 23.41 -11.91 25.91
CA GLU A 89 22.04 -12.33 26.21
C GLU A 89 20.99 -11.22 25.98
N LYS A 90 21.32 -9.96 26.31
CA LYS A 90 20.43 -8.82 26.00
C LYS A 90 20.25 -8.64 24.50
N ILE A 91 21.31 -8.80 23.73
CA ILE A 91 21.25 -8.67 22.27
C ILE A 91 20.39 -9.81 21.69
N LYS A 92 20.60 -11.06 22.09
CA LYS A 92 19.75 -12.19 21.66
C LYS A 92 18.27 -11.98 22.00
N THR A 93 17.98 -11.46 23.20
CA THR A 93 16.61 -11.13 23.59
C THR A 93 16.01 -10.07 22.66
N ALA A 94 16.76 -9.01 22.37
CA ALA A 94 16.30 -7.96 21.44
C ALA A 94 16.08 -8.48 20.02
N ILE A 95 16.95 -9.39 19.54
CA ILE A 95 16.80 -10.08 18.26
C ILE A 95 15.51 -10.92 18.24
N GLY A 96 15.25 -11.69 19.30
CA GLY A 96 14.01 -12.46 19.45
C GLY A 96 12.76 -11.57 19.32
N ASN A 97 12.79 -10.40 19.96
CA ASN A 97 11.70 -9.42 19.86
C ASN A 97 11.53 -8.88 18.41
N ILE A 98 12.61 -8.72 17.65
CA ILE A 98 12.54 -8.30 16.24
C ILE A 98 11.85 -9.38 15.40
N PHE A 99 12.19 -10.65 15.59
CA PHE A 99 11.53 -11.76 14.89
C PHE A 99 10.04 -11.83 15.22
N GLU A 100 9.69 -11.74 16.50
CA GLU A 100 8.29 -11.76 16.94
C GLU A 100 7.50 -10.56 16.39
N ALA A 101 8.03 -9.35 16.49
CA ALA A 101 7.38 -8.15 15.97
C ALA A 101 7.18 -8.20 14.45
N SER A 102 8.16 -8.73 13.71
CA SER A 102 8.11 -8.86 12.25
C SER A 102 7.12 -9.92 11.79
N SER A 103 6.82 -10.93 12.62
CA SER A 103 5.85 -11.98 12.29
C SER A 103 4.42 -11.47 12.08
N PHE A 104 4.06 -10.30 12.65
CA PHE A 104 2.76 -9.67 12.45
C PHE A 104 2.58 -9.02 11.07
N GLN A 105 3.66 -8.88 10.29
CA GLN A 105 3.62 -8.28 8.96
C GLN A 105 2.85 -9.18 7.96
N ASP A 106 2.98 -10.50 8.06
CA ASP A 106 2.23 -11.46 7.23
C ASP A 106 0.71 -11.28 7.40
N ILE A 107 0.24 -11.16 8.65
CA ILE A 107 -1.18 -10.90 8.95
C ILE A 107 -1.62 -9.55 8.37
N THR A 108 -0.74 -8.54 8.38
CA THR A 108 -1.04 -7.21 7.83
C THR A 108 -1.20 -7.27 6.30
N GLY A 109 -0.28 -7.93 5.59
CA GLY A 109 -0.36 -8.13 4.14
C GLY A 109 -1.61 -8.90 3.71
N GLN A 110 -1.96 -9.96 4.44
CA GLN A 110 -3.21 -10.72 4.20
C GLN A 110 -4.46 -9.88 4.43
N ARG A 111 -4.49 -9.06 5.49
CA ARG A 111 -5.63 -8.18 5.80
C ARG A 111 -5.81 -7.10 4.73
N ILE A 112 -4.73 -6.47 4.28
CA ILE A 112 -4.75 -5.49 3.19
C ILE A 112 -5.31 -6.15 1.92
N SER A 113 -4.76 -7.31 1.54
CA SER A 113 -5.24 -8.08 0.37
C SER A 113 -6.74 -8.41 0.46
N LYS A 114 -7.24 -8.77 1.64
CA LYS A 114 -8.66 -9.08 1.85
C LYS A 114 -9.57 -7.86 1.76
N VAL A 115 -9.15 -6.74 2.34
CA VAL A 115 -9.87 -5.46 2.22
C VAL A 115 -9.96 -5.06 0.76
N MET A 116 -8.86 -5.18 0.02
CA MET A 116 -8.83 -4.83 -1.40
C MET A 116 -9.80 -5.63 -2.25
N LYS A 117 -9.82 -6.96 -2.09
CA LYS A 117 -10.81 -7.81 -2.78
C LYS A 117 -12.26 -7.38 -2.50
N SER A 118 -12.53 -6.89 -1.29
CA SER A 118 -13.86 -6.43 -0.91
C SER A 118 -14.21 -5.09 -1.55
N VAL A 119 -13.26 -4.15 -1.60
CA VAL A 119 -13.42 -2.86 -2.30
C VAL A 119 -13.65 -3.08 -3.80
N THR A 120 -12.90 -3.98 -4.44
CA THR A 120 -13.11 -4.37 -5.85
C THR A 120 -14.52 -4.89 -6.09
N ALA A 121 -15.00 -5.79 -5.23
CA ALA A 121 -16.34 -6.36 -5.38
C ALA A 121 -17.46 -5.33 -5.21
N ILE A 122 -17.28 -4.35 -4.31
CA ILE A 122 -18.23 -3.24 -4.13
C ILE A 122 -18.26 -2.35 -5.37
N ASP A 123 -17.08 -1.98 -5.88
CA ASP A 123 -16.95 -1.14 -7.06
C ASP A 123 -17.62 -1.77 -8.29
N ASP A 124 -17.32 -3.05 -8.56
CA ASP A 124 -17.95 -3.84 -9.61
C ASP A 124 -19.47 -3.84 -9.50
N HIS A 125 -20.00 -3.97 -8.28
CA HIS A 125 -21.44 -4.01 -8.06
C HIS A 125 -22.10 -2.65 -8.30
N VAL A 126 -21.51 -1.58 -7.80
CA VAL A 126 -22.01 -0.22 -8.01
C VAL A 126 -21.90 0.20 -9.47
N GLY A 127 -20.79 -0.14 -10.15
CA GLY A 127 -20.63 0.07 -11.59
C GLY A 127 -21.74 -0.60 -12.41
N ARG A 128 -22.10 -1.85 -12.09
CA ARG A 128 -23.23 -2.55 -12.72
C ARG A 128 -24.57 -1.84 -12.47
N MET A 129 -24.82 -1.40 -11.24
CA MET A 129 -26.07 -0.68 -10.92
C MET A 129 -26.18 0.64 -11.71
N VAL A 130 -25.08 1.37 -11.80
CA VAL A 130 -25.01 2.61 -12.59
C VAL A 130 -25.21 2.34 -14.08
N HIS A 131 -24.61 1.30 -14.63
CA HIS A 131 -24.78 0.93 -16.04
C HIS A 131 -26.24 0.62 -16.39
N LEU A 132 -26.94 -0.12 -15.53
CA LEU A 132 -28.36 -0.46 -15.70
C LEU A 132 -29.29 0.76 -15.67
N TRP A 133 -28.86 1.87 -15.06
CA TRP A 133 -29.67 3.07 -14.86
C TRP A 133 -29.44 4.19 -15.87
N GLY A 134 -28.47 4.01 -16.78
CA GLY A 134 -28.14 4.93 -17.86
C GLY A 134 -27.00 5.89 -17.49
N ALA A 135 -25.93 5.87 -18.29
CA ALA A 135 -24.70 6.63 -18.08
C ALA A 135 -24.90 8.17 -18.04
N GLU A 136 -25.98 8.68 -18.64
CA GLU A 136 -26.28 10.11 -18.75
C GLU A 136 -26.50 10.79 -17.38
N GLN A 137 -26.87 10.04 -16.34
CA GLN A 137 -27.11 10.57 -14.99
C GLN A 137 -25.85 10.63 -14.11
N VAL A 138 -24.78 9.95 -14.54
CA VAL A 138 -23.49 9.93 -13.86
C VAL A 138 -22.69 11.18 -14.16
N ALA A 139 -22.82 11.71 -15.39
CA ALA A 139 -22.12 12.91 -15.84
C ALA A 139 -22.50 14.17 -15.06
N SER A 140 -23.63 14.17 -14.33
CA SER A 140 -24.10 15.29 -13.52
C SER A 140 -23.69 15.24 -12.04
N VAL A 141 -22.95 14.21 -11.61
CA VAL A 141 -22.50 14.16 -10.22
C VAL A 141 -21.31 15.08 -10.04
N ASP A 142 -21.53 16.14 -9.28
CA ASP A 142 -20.47 16.98 -8.73
C ASP A 142 -19.70 16.17 -7.69
N ILE A 143 -18.60 15.58 -8.16
CA ILE A 143 -17.62 14.89 -7.35
C ILE A 143 -16.68 16.01 -6.89
N GLY A 144 -16.99 16.61 -5.74
CA GLY A 144 -16.40 17.88 -5.31
C GLY A 144 -14.87 17.94 -5.43
N ASP A 145 -14.36 19.15 -5.65
CA ASP A 145 -12.96 19.43 -5.97
C ASP A 145 -11.94 18.68 -5.10
N ASP A 146 -10.84 18.25 -5.73
CA ASP A 146 -9.67 17.69 -5.06
C ASP A 146 -9.15 18.69 -4.02
N LYS A 147 -9.29 18.35 -2.74
CA LYS A 147 -8.94 19.22 -1.61
C LYS A 147 -7.48 19.10 -1.20
N ARG A 148 -6.68 18.28 -1.88
CA ARG A 148 -5.27 18.09 -1.56
C ARG A 148 -4.49 19.38 -1.79
N THR A 149 -3.62 19.68 -0.83
CA THR A 149 -2.61 20.74 -0.94
C THR A 149 -1.61 20.42 -2.05
N ASP A 150 -0.90 21.43 -2.53
CA ASP A 150 0.08 21.23 -3.60
C ASP A 150 1.23 20.28 -3.18
N ASP A 151 1.58 20.26 -1.90
CA ASP A 151 2.56 19.33 -1.33
C ASP A 151 2.06 17.88 -1.32
N GLU A 152 0.78 17.66 -0.98
CA GLU A 152 0.17 16.32 -1.00
C GLU A 152 0.09 15.74 -2.43
N LYS A 153 0.04 16.59 -3.46
CA LYS A 153 0.09 16.17 -4.87
C LYS A 153 1.49 15.73 -5.32
N LEU A 154 2.54 16.07 -4.57
CA LEU A 154 3.92 15.65 -4.84
C LEU A 154 4.28 14.31 -4.19
N LEU A 155 3.44 13.82 -3.27
CA LEU A 155 3.59 12.52 -2.63
C LEU A 155 3.13 11.41 -3.60
N ASN A 156 4.06 10.96 -4.44
CA ASN A 156 3.87 9.75 -5.23
C ASN A 156 4.12 8.54 -4.34
N GLY A 157 3.31 7.48 -4.49
CA GLY A 157 3.49 6.22 -3.77
C GLY A 157 4.84 5.55 -4.07
N PRO A 158 5.12 4.38 -3.47
CA PRO A 158 6.34 3.62 -3.76
C PRO A 158 6.48 3.40 -5.27
N GLN A 159 7.68 3.66 -5.82
CA GLN A 159 7.93 3.40 -7.23
C GLN A 159 7.80 1.91 -7.53
N VAL A 160 6.98 1.59 -8.54
CA VAL A 160 6.87 0.23 -9.07
C VAL A 160 8.22 -0.17 -9.67
N GLU A 161 8.61 -1.43 -9.49
CA GLU A 161 9.89 -1.96 -9.99
C GLU A 161 10.00 -1.75 -11.51
N GLY A 162 11.02 -1.02 -11.95
CA GLY A 162 11.26 -0.66 -13.37
C GLY A 162 10.75 0.72 -13.81
N ASP A 163 9.98 1.42 -12.98
CA ASP A 163 9.44 2.78 -13.26
C ASP A 163 10.31 3.89 -12.61
N GLY A 164 11.47 3.51 -12.07
CA GLY A 164 12.47 4.42 -11.50
C GLY A 164 13.19 5.23 -12.58
N ILE A 165 13.52 6.49 -12.26
CA ILE A 165 14.46 7.27 -13.08
C ILE A 165 15.79 6.52 -13.07
N SER A 166 16.27 6.14 -14.23
CA SER A 166 17.54 5.41 -14.34
C SER A 166 18.70 6.30 -13.92
N GLN A 167 19.79 5.71 -13.41
CA GLN A 167 20.98 6.48 -13.04
C GLN A 167 21.52 7.30 -14.23
N ASP A 168 21.40 6.76 -15.45
CA ASP A 168 21.76 7.44 -16.69
C ASP A 168 20.91 8.70 -16.97
N GLU A 169 19.67 8.74 -16.48
CA GLU A 169 18.79 9.91 -16.56
C GLU A 169 19.08 10.91 -15.44
N ILE A 170 19.41 10.43 -14.24
CA ILE A 170 19.89 11.28 -13.12
C ILE A 170 21.17 12.02 -13.53
N ASP A 171 22.09 11.30 -14.16
CA ASP A 171 23.38 11.84 -14.61
C ASP A 171 23.21 12.88 -15.73
N LYS A 172 22.15 12.79 -16.55
CA LYS A 172 21.81 13.84 -17.55
C LYS A 172 21.20 15.09 -16.93
N LEU A 173 20.59 14.98 -15.75
CA LEU A 173 19.95 16.09 -15.04
C LEU A 173 20.93 16.87 -14.15
N PHE A 174 21.97 16.22 -13.64
CA PHE A 174 22.89 16.79 -12.65
C PHE A 174 24.38 16.71 -13.02
N GLY A 175 24.73 16.13 -14.18
CA GLY A 175 26.10 16.00 -14.70
C GLY A 175 26.52 17.12 -15.66
#